data_AF-A0A3D9JNU0-F1
#
_entry.id   AF-A0A3D9JNU0-F1
#
_cell.length_a   1.000
_cell.length_b   1.000
_cell.length_c   1.000
_cell.angle_alpha   90.00
_cell.angle_beta   90.00
_cell.angle_gamma   90.00
#
_symmetry.space_group_name_H-M   'P 1'
#
loop_
_entity.id
_entity.type
_entity.pdbx_description
1 polymer ?
#
loop_
_entity_poly.entity_id
_entity_poly.type
_entity_poly.pdbx_seq_one_letter_code
_entity_poly.pdbx_strand_id
1 'polypeptide(L)' 'MFNAFIVFLSVMILGAIIFGTAFTATSGFSTRFIKWYFGIFFILGIVAAILTLVGVIQL' A
#
# COMPACT_ATOMS: atom_id res chain seq x y z
N MET A 1 0.77 11.68 14.84
CA MET A 1 0.38 10.25 14.97
C MET A 1 -0.82 9.90 14.10
N PHE A 2 -1.94 10.61 14.21
CA PHE A 2 -3.13 10.38 13.36
C PHE A 2 -2.84 10.51 11.85
N ASN A 3 -2.09 11.54 11.43
CA ASN A 3 -1.71 11.71 10.01
C ASN A 3 -0.88 10.53 9.46
N ALA A 4 0.07 10.00 10.24
CA ALA A 4 0.86 8.84 9.82
C ALA A 4 -0.01 7.59 9.62
N PHE A 5 -1.04 7.42 10.45
CA PHE A 5 -2.02 6.34 10.32
C PHE A 5 -2.91 6.53 9.07
N ILE A 6 -3.33 7.77 8.78
CA ILE A 6 -4.05 8.08 7.54
C ILE A 6 -3.18 7.75 6.33
N VAL A 7 -1.93 8.18 6.29
CA VAL A 7 -1.00 7.89 5.18
C VAL A 7 -0.82 6.38 4.98
N PHE A 8 -0.65 5.63 6.07
CA PHE A 8 -0.59 4.17 6.02
C PHE A 8 -1.83 3.58 5.33
N LEU A 9 -3.03 3.95 5.79
CA LEU A 9 -4.28 3.46 5.22
C LEU A 9 -4.46 3.88 3.76
N SER A 10 -4.12 5.12 3.40
CA SER A 10 -4.20 5.61 2.02
C SER A 10 -3.33 4.77 1.08
N VAL A 11 -2.10 4.43 1.49
CA VAL A 11 -1.21 3.57 0.70
C VAL A 11 -1.77 2.15 0.57
N MET A 12 -2.40 1.62 1.63
CA MET A 12 -3.01 0.27 1.59
C MET A 12 -4.23 0.23 0.68
N ILE A 13 -5.10 1.24 0.77
CA ILE A 13 -6.30 1.36 -0.06
C ILE A 13 -5.90 1.52 -1.53
N LEU A 14 -4.90 2.35 -1.84
CA LEU A 14 -4.36 2.48 -3.19
C LEU A 14 -3.84 1.14 -3.74
N GLY A 15 -3.04 0.42 -2.95
CA GLY A 15 -2.55 -0.90 -3.33
C GLY A 15 -3.68 -1.89 -3.61
N ALA A 16 -4.73 -1.89 -2.78
CA ALA A 16 -5.89 -2.74 -2.96
C ALA A 16 -6.72 -2.39 -4.20
N ILE A 17 -6.92 -1.09 -4.49
CA ILE A 17 -7.65 -0.63 -5.69
C ILE A 17 -6.91 -1.04 -6.96
N ILE A 18 -5.60 -0.80 -7.03
CA ILE A 18 -4.76 -1.18 -8.18
C ILE A 18 -4.77 -2.70 -8.36
N PHE A 19 -4.72 -3.47 -7.27
CA PHE A 19 -4.81 -4.92 -7.34
C PHE A 19 -6.17 -5.37 -7.85
N GLY A 20 -7.26 -4.79 -7.33
CA GLY A 20 -8.62 -5.09 -7.75
C GLY A 20 -8.83 -4.87 -9.25
N THR A 21 -8.39 -3.72 -9.79
CA THR A 21 -8.51 -3.44 -11.22
C THR A 21 -7.67 -4.40 -12.06
N ALA A 22 -6.41 -4.64 -11.68
CA ALA A 22 -5.54 -5.58 -12.38
C ALA A 22 -6.10 -7.02 -12.35
N PHE A 23 -6.62 -7.46 -11.19
CA PHE A 23 -7.25 -8.76 -11.00
C PHE A 23 -8.50 -8.95 -11.85
N THR A 24 -9.32 -7.91 -12.01
CA THR A 24 -10.49 -7.96 -12.90
C THR A 24 -10.10 -7.95 -14.38
N ALA A 25 -8.97 -7.32 -14.75
CA ALA A 25 -8.51 -7.24 -16.13
C ALA A 25 -7.74 -8.48 -16.61
N THR A 26 -7.17 -9.26 -15.69
CA THR A 26 -6.32 -10.42 -16.03
C THR A 26 -6.69 -11.62 -15.17
N SER A 27 -7.07 -12.74 -15.80
CA SER A 27 -7.24 -14.01 -15.12
C SER A 27 -5.89 -14.74 -15.01
N GLY A 28 -5.54 -15.25 -13.83
CA GLY A 28 -4.37 -16.14 -13.66
C GLY A 28 -3.20 -15.59 -12.84
N PHE A 29 -3.41 -14.64 -11.94
CA PHE A 29 -2.36 -14.24 -11.01
C PHE A 29 -1.93 -15.41 -10.11
N SER A 30 -0.63 -15.72 -10.11
CA SER A 30 -0.06 -16.69 -9.18
C SER A 30 -0.18 -16.17 -7.74
N THR A 31 -0.55 -17.04 -6.80
CA THR A 31 -0.61 -16.71 -5.36
C THR A 31 0.72 -16.19 -4.82
N ARG A 32 1.84 -16.57 -5.44
CA ARG A 32 3.18 -16.03 -5.12
C ARG A 32 3.27 -14.54 -5.49
N PHE A 33 2.75 -14.14 -6.66
CA PHE A 33 2.74 -12.74 -7.09
C PHE A 33 1.87 -11.88 -6.16
N ILE A 34 0.67 -12.37 -5.80
CA ILE A 34 -0.25 -11.67 -4.91
C ILE A 34 0.42 -11.38 -3.56
N LYS A 35 1.09 -12.37 -2.96
CA LYS A 35 1.82 -12.20 -1.70
C LYS A 35 2.94 -11.15 -1.80
N TRP A 36 3.73 -11.19 -2.87
CA TRP A 36 4.80 -10.21 -3.09
C TRP A 36 4.26 -8.81 -3.31
N TYR A 37 3.19 -8.66 -4.11
CA TYR A 37 2.55 -7.39 -4.38
C TYR A 37 2.06 -6.71 -3.09
N PHE A 38 1.28 -7.42 -2.27
CA PHE A 38 0.79 -6.87 -1.01
C PHE A 38 1.91 -6.65 0.00
N GLY A 39 2.93 -7.51 0.02
CA GLY A 39 4.10 -7.33 0.88
C GLY A 39 4.87 -6.04 0.57
N ILE A 40 5.11 -5.75 -0.71
CA ILE A 40 5.78 -4.51 -1.14
C ILE A 40 4.94 -3.30 -0.76
N PHE A 41 3.63 -3.32 -1.04
CA PHE A 41 2.74 -2.22 -0.68
C PHE A 41 2.69 -1.99 0.82
N PHE A 42 2.65 -3.05 1.62
CA PHE A 42 2.70 -2.99 3.08
C PHE A 42 3.98 -2.30 3.58
N ILE A 43 5.14 -2.67 3.02
CA ILE A 43 6.43 -2.03 3.35
C ILE A 43 6.39 -0.54 2.97
N LEU A 44 5.90 -0.20 1.78
CA LEU A 44 5.77 1.20 1.36
C LEU A 44 4.84 2.00 2.28
N GLY A 45 3.74 1.39 2.74
CA GLY A 45 2.84 1.99 3.71
C GLY A 45 3.53 2.29 5.04
N ILE A 46 4.32 1.34 5.55
CA ILE A 46 5.12 1.53 6.77
C ILE A 46 6.13 2.67 6.58
N VAL A 47 6.89 2.66 5.47
CA VAL A 47 7.90 3.69 5.19
C VAL A 47 7.25 5.07 5.10
N ALA A 48 6.15 5.20 4.36
CA ALA A 48 5.43 6.47 4.24
C ALA A 48 4.87 6.96 5.59
N ALA A 49 4.34 6.05 6.41
CA ALA A 49 3.85 6.38 7.75
C ALA A 49 4.98 6.86 8.66
N ILE A 50 6.15 6.20 8.63
CA ILE A 50 7.34 6.62 9.39
C ILE A 50 7.82 8.00 8.92
N LEU A 51 7.92 8.22 7.61
CA LEU A 51 8.34 9.52 7.06
C LEU A 51 7.36 10.65 7.45
N THR A 52 6.07 10.34 7.54
CA THR A 52 5.05 11.28 8.03
C THR A 52 5.17 11.51 9.54
N LEU A 53 5.50 10.48 10.31
CA LEU A 53 5.71 10.58 11.76
C LEU A 53 6.92 11.47 12.09
N VAL A 54 8.00 11.35 11.31
CA VAL A 54 9.24 12.13 11.47
C VAL A 54 9.12 13.53 10.85
N GLY A 55 8.01 13.84 10.17
CA GLY A 55 7.72 15.18 9.63
C GLY A 55 8.38 15.46 8.28
N VAL A 56 8.91 14.45 7.59
CA VAL A 56 9.45 14.54 6.23
C VAL A 56 8.33 14.70 5.20
N ILE A 57 7.21 14.02 5.43
CA ILE A 57 5.99 14.13 4.63
C ILE A 57 4.97 14.91 5.46
N GLN A 58 4.43 15.98 4.88
CA GLN A 58 3.39 16.81 5.49
C GLN A 58 2.10 16.68 4.67
N LEU A 59 0.98 16.46 5.37
CA LEU A 59 -0.38 16.38 4.84
C LEU A 59 -1.08 17.72 5.01
#